data_AF-A0A8S9LUC4-F1
#
_entry.id   AF-A0A8S9LUC4-F1
#
_cell.length_a   1.000
_cell.length_b   1.000
_cell.length_c   1.000
_cell.angle_alpha   90.00
_cell.angle_beta   90.00
_cell.angle_gamma   90.00
#
_symmetry.space_group_name_H-M   'P 1'
#
loop_
_entity.id
_entity.type
_entity.pdbx_description
1 polymer ?
#
loop_
_entity_poly.entity_id
_entity_poly.type
_entity_poly.pdbx_seq_one_letter_code
_entity_poly.pdbx_strand_id
1 'polypeptide(L)' 'MELALSLEKLTNEKLLNLHRVASENNDPQLADFVESEFLGEQIEAIKKISDFITQLRMVGKGHGVWHFDQMLLN' A
#
# COMPACT_ATOMS: atom_id res chain seq x y z
N MET A 1 3.56 2.88 11.84
CA MET A 1 3.18 2.22 10.57
C MET A 1 1.71 2.38 10.22
N GLU A 2 0.80 2.53 11.18
CA GLU A 2 -0.63 2.75 10.88
C GLU A 2 -0.89 3.97 10.00
N LEU A 3 -0.17 5.08 10.20
CA LEU A 3 -0.25 6.24 9.32
C LEU A 3 0.16 5.91 7.87
N ALA A 4 1.21 5.13 7.67
CA ALA A 4 1.64 4.71 6.34
C ALA A 4 0.55 3.86 5.65
N LEU A 5 -0.09 2.95 6.39
CA LEU A 5 -1.22 2.17 5.86
C LEU A 5 -2.39 3.06 5.43
N SER A 6 -2.72 4.09 6.23
CA SER A 6 -3.76 5.06 5.88
C SER A 6 -3.41 5.85 4.62
N LEU A 7 -2.14 6.23 4.45
CA LEU A 7 -1.66 6.91 3.25
C LEU A 7 -1.73 6.00 2.02
N GLU A 8 -1.29 4.74 2.12
CA GLU A 8 -1.37 3.81 0.99
C GLU A 8 -2.82 3.52 0.58
N LYS A 9 -3.75 3.39 1.55
CA LYS A 9 -5.17 3.24 1.23
C LYS A 9 -5.74 4.47 0.53
N LEU A 10 -5.33 5.67 0.95
CA LEU A 10 -5.72 6.92 0.32
C LEU A 10 -5.17 7.01 -1.11
N THR A 11 -3.90 6.68 -1.33
CA THR A 11 -3.29 6.65 -2.67
C THR A 11 -4.02 5.68 -3.58
N ASN A 12 -4.36 4.47 -3.10
CA ASN A 12 -5.15 3.50 -3.86
C ASN A 12 -6.52 4.06 -4.27
N GLU A 13 -7.22 4.73 -3.36
CA GLU A 13 -8.48 5.40 -3.67
C GLU A 13 -8.31 6.46 -4.76
N LYS A 14 -7.21 7.22 -4.75
CA LYS A 14 -6.94 8.22 -5.80
C LYS A 14 -6.58 7.58 -7.13
N LEU A 15 -5.85 6.45 -7.14
CA LEU A 15 -5.58 5.69 -8.35
C LEU A 15 -6.86 5.10 -8.96
N LEU A 16 -7.76 4.55 -8.14
CA LEU A 16 -9.07 4.07 -8.60
C LEU A 16 -9.92 5.20 -9.18
N ASN A 17 -9.86 6.40 -8.59
CA ASN A 17 -10.53 7.57 -9.16
C ASN A 17 -9.93 7.98 -10.50
N LEU A 18 -8.60 7.95 -10.66
CA LEU A 18 -7.93 8.21 -11.93
C LEU A 18 -8.34 7.19 -13.00
N HIS A 19 -8.33 5.90 -12.65
CA HIS A 19 -8.76 4.82 -13.53
C HIS A 19 -10.22 5.02 -14.01
N ARG A 20 -11.10 5.42 -13.09
CA ARG A 20 -12.50 5.74 -13.42
C ARG A 20 -12.60 6.91 -14.40
N VAL A 21 -11.84 8.00 -14.20
CA VAL A 21 -11.82 9.14 -15.13
C VAL A 21 -11.31 8.72 -16.51
N ALA A 22 -10.27 7.89 -16.58
CA ALA A 22 -9.77 7.33 -17.84
C ALA A 22 -10.86 6.52 -18.56
N SER A 23 -11.57 5.67 -17.82
CA SER A 23 -12.68 4.87 -18.33
C SER A 23 -13.85 5.74 -18.83
N GLU A 24 -14.25 6.77 -18.07
CA GLU A 24 -15.33 7.71 -18.43
C GLU A 24 -15.01 8.53 -19.69
N ASN A 25 -13.72 8.76 -19.98
CA ASN A 25 -13.26 9.48 -21.17
C ASN A 25 -12.89 8.55 -22.34
N ASN A 26 -13.14 7.24 -22.24
CA ASN A 26 -12.76 6.24 -23.23
C ASN A 26 -11.26 6.26 -23.57
N ASP A 27 -10.40 6.42 -22.58
CA ASP A 27 -8.95 6.28 -22.71
C ASP A 27 -8.48 4.91 -22.18
N PRO A 28 -8.53 3.85 -23.01
CA PRO A 28 -8.17 2.50 -22.58
C PRO A 28 -6.67 2.36 -22.30
N GLN A 29 -5.82 3.18 -22.92
CA GLN A 29 -4.38 3.11 -22.68
C GLN A 29 -4.04 3.63 -21.29
N LEU A 30 -4.63 4.76 -20.89
CA LEU A 30 -4.43 5.30 -19.54
C LEU A 30 -5.04 4.38 -18.48
N ALA A 31 -6.21 3.80 -18.74
CA ALA A 31 -6.83 2.82 -17.84
C ALA A 31 -5.90 1.62 -17.60
N ASP A 32 -5.42 0.99 -18.69
CA ASP A 32 -4.50 -0.16 -18.64
C ASP A 32 -3.17 0.19 -17.94
N PHE A 33 -2.61 1.37 -18.20
CA PHE A 33 -1.40 1.84 -17.52
C PHE A 33 -1.58 1.98 -16.00
N VAL A 34 -2.74 2.49 -15.55
CA VAL A 34 -3.02 2.62 -14.12
C VAL A 34 -3.24 1.25 -13.46
N GLU A 35 -3.90 0.32 -14.16
CA GLU A 35 -4.12 -1.04 -13.66
C GLU A 35 -2.82 -1.85 -13.55
N SER A 36 -2.03 -1.88 -14.64
CA SER A 36 -0.83 -2.72 -14.76
C SER A 36 0.32 -2.23 -13.89
N GLU A 37 0.58 -0.93 -13.87
CA GLU A 37 1.79 -0.39 -13.21
C GLU A 37 1.55 0.03 -11.76
N PHE A 38 0.30 0.35 -11.35
CA PHE A 38 0.06 0.92 -10.02
C PHE A 38 -0.91 0.13 -9.16
N LEU A 39 -2.08 -0.27 -9.67
CA LEU A 39 -3.11 -0.87 -8.81
C LEU A 39 -2.69 -2.24 -8.25
N GLY A 40 -1.94 -3.03 -9.02
CA GLY A 40 -1.35 -4.28 -8.54
C GLY A 40 -0.35 -4.04 -7.40
N GLU A 41 0.63 -3.16 -7.60
CA GLU A 41 1.64 -2.81 -6.61
C GLU A 41 1.00 -2.25 -5.33
N GLN A 42 -0.06 -1.47 -5.46
CA GLN A 42 -0.74 -0.85 -4.33
C GLN A 42 -1.41 -1.89 -3.42
N ILE A 43 -1.98 -2.95 -3.98
CA ILE A 43 -2.55 -4.06 -3.20
C ILE A 43 -1.44 -4.77 -2.40
N GLU A 44 -0.30 -5.03 -3.03
CA GLU A 44 0.85 -5.66 -2.37
C GLU A 44 1.43 -4.79 -1.25
N ALA A 45 1.58 -3.48 -1.49
CA ALA A 45 2.06 -2.51 -0.50
C ALA A 45 1.12 -2.44 0.72
N ILE A 46 -0.19 -2.33 0.50
CA ILE A 46 -1.20 -2.30 1.58
C ILE A 46 -1.13 -3.58 2.41
N LYS A 47 -1.01 -4.74 1.77
CA LYS A 47 -0.86 -6.03 2.46
C LYS A 47 0.41 -6.06 3.30
N LYS A 48 1.56 -5.73 2.71
CA LYS A 48 2.86 -5.72 3.39
C LYS A 48 2.86 -4.85 4.64
N ILE A 49 2.32 -3.63 4.55
CA ILE A 49 2.23 -2.72 5.70
C ILE A 49 1.24 -3.26 6.75
N SER A 50 0.15 -3.88 6.34
CA SER A 50 -0.82 -4.50 7.27
C SER A 50 -0.20 -5.65 8.06
N ASP A 51 0.63 -6.47 7.41
CA ASP A 51 1.38 -7.55 8.03
C ASP A 51 2.39 -6.99 9.05
N PHE A 52 3.10 -5.92 8.69
CA PHE A 52 4.01 -5.21 9.59
C PHE A 52 3.32 -4.64 10.83
N ILE A 53 2.14 -4.04 10.67
CA ILE A 53 1.34 -3.54 11.80
C ILE A 53 0.96 -4.69 12.73
N THR A 54 0.57 -5.83 12.17
CA THR A 54 0.21 -7.03 12.94
C THR A 54 1.40 -7.54 13.74
N GLN A 55 2.58 -7.66 13.11
CA GLN A 55 3.82 -8.06 13.78
C GLN A 55 4.20 -7.09 14.90
N LEU A 56 4.17 -5.78 14.65
CA LEU A 56 4.46 -4.75 15.66
C LEU A 56 3.51 -4.81 16.86
N ARG A 57 2.22 -5.10 16.64
CA ARG A 57 1.24 -5.29 17.71
C ARG A 57 1.52 -6.55 18.54
N MET A 58 2.00 -7.63 17.90
CA MET A 58 2.34 -8.89 18.59
C MET A 58 3.61 -8.78 19.44
N VAL A 59 4.67 -8.14 18.93
CA VAL A 59 5.95 -8.05 19.63
C VAL A 59 5.97 -7.00 20.75
N GLY A 60 5.01 -6.07 20.74
CA GLY A 60 4.89 -5.02 21.74
C GLY A 60 6.01 -3.98 21.67
N LYS A 61 6.06 -3.07 22.65
CA LYS A 61 7.04 -1.97 22.70
C LYS A 61 8.40 -2.43 23.25
N GLY A 62 9.44 -1.63 23.01
CA GLY A 62 10.79 -1.88 23.52
C GLY A 62 11.60 -2.80 22.60
N HIS A 63 12.17 -3.87 23.15
CA HIS A 63 13.04 -4.78 22.41
C HIS A 63 12.37 -5.41 21.18
N GLY A 64 11.07 -5.70 21.25
CA GLY A 64 10.31 -6.23 20.12
C GLY A 64 10.34 -5.33 18.88
N VAL A 65 10.22 -4.01 19.09
CA VAL A 65 10.31 -3.02 18.00
C VAL A 65 11.73 -2.94 17.45
N TRP A 66 12.76 -2.95 18.32
CA TRP A 66 14.14 -2.96 17.86
C TRP A 66 14.46 -4.20 17.01
N HIS A 67 14.00 -5.38 17.42
CA HIS A 67 14.21 -6.60 16.64
C HIS A 67 13.48 -6.55 15.29
N PHE A 68 12.24 -6.06 15.28
CA PHE A 68 11.49 -5.83 14.04
C PHE A 68 12.19 -4.84 13.10
N ASP A 69 12.78 -3.77 13.64
CA ASP A 69 13.59 -2.82 12.87
C ASP A 69 14.83 -3.48 12.25
N GLN A 70 15.53 -4.34 12.98
CA GLN A 70 16.64 -5.12 12.42
C GLN A 70 16.21 -6.11 11.32
N MET A 71 15.00 -6.67 11.40
CA MET A 71 14.45 -7.51 10.33
C MET A 71 14.12 -6.73 9.06
N LEU A 72 13.83 -5.43 9.15
CA LEU A 72 13.56 -4.57 8.00
C LEU A 72 14.83 -4.10 7.27
N LEU A 73 15.98 -4.10 7.95
CA LEU A 73 17.26 -3.65 7.40
C LEU A 73 18.00 -4.73 6.58
N ASN A 74 17.56 -5.99 6.66
CA ASN A 74 18.11 -7.14 5.92
C ASN A 74 17.22 -7.52 4.75
#